data_AF-F4RUD7-F1
#
_entry.id   AF-F4RUD7-F1
#
_cell.length_a   1.000
_cell.length_b   1.000
_cell.length_c   1.000
_cell.angle_alpha   90.00
_cell.angle_beta   90.00
_cell.angle_gamma   90.00
#
_symmetry.space_group_name_H-M   'P 1'
#
loop_
_entity.id
_entity.type
_entity.pdbx_description
1 polymer ?
#
loop_
_entity_poly.entity_id
_entity_poly.type
_entity_poly.pdbx_seq_one_letter_code
_entity_poly.pdbx_strand_id
1 'polypeptide(L)'
;DNLYLDMNGIIHNCSHPNEEDAHFRITEEQIFLAIFGYLEHLFALVKPQKLFFMAVDGVAPRAKMNQQRSRRFRTAKDRKDMIDKAERKGETLPSTEAFDSNCITPGTPFMARLSEQLKYFINQKVSTDSAWQGVQVVFSGHDVPGEGEHKIMEYIRLAKAQPDYNPNVRHCLYGLDADLIMLALLSHDPHFCLLREEVKFGPARK
;
A
#
# COMPACT_ATOMS: atom_id res chain seq x y z
N ASP A 1 -17.71 3.77 -9.09
CA ASP A 1 -18.22 2.42 -8.79
C ASP A 1 -17.22 1.62 -8.00
N ASN A 2 -16.01 1.48 -8.53
CA ASN A 2 -14.99 0.61 -7.99
C ASN A 2 -13.80 1.43 -7.50
N LEU A 3 -13.33 1.15 -6.27
CA LEU A 3 -12.10 1.66 -5.71
C LEU A 3 -11.08 0.53 -5.60
N TYR A 4 -9.87 0.76 -6.09
CA TYR A 4 -8.75 -0.17 -6.04
C TYR A 4 -7.60 0.48 -5.28
N LEU A 5 -7.00 -0.22 -4.33
CA LEU A 5 -5.86 0.27 -3.56
C LEU A 5 -4.65 -0.62 -3.83
N ASP A 6 -3.57 -0.02 -4.34
CA ASP A 6 -2.24 -0.57 -4.14
C ASP A 6 -1.81 -0.30 -2.68
N MET A 7 -1.80 -1.36 -1.88
CA MET A 7 -1.56 -1.27 -0.45
C MET A 7 -0.10 -1.01 -0.10
N ASN A 8 0.84 -1.32 -0.99
CA ASN A 8 2.27 -1.23 -0.65
C ASN A 8 2.68 0.20 -0.32
N GLY A 9 2.20 1.18 -1.09
CA GLY A 9 2.41 2.60 -0.78
C GLY A 9 1.85 3.00 0.60
N ILE A 10 0.67 2.51 0.94
CA ILE A 10 0.02 2.77 2.25
C ILE A 10 0.86 2.17 3.39
N ILE A 11 1.27 0.90 3.26
CA ILE A 11 2.05 0.20 4.30
C ILE A 11 3.39 0.91 4.52
N HIS A 12 4.05 1.36 3.45
CA HIS A 12 5.29 2.13 3.55
C HIS A 12 5.08 3.46 4.27
N ASN A 13 4.09 4.27 3.85
CA ASN A 13 3.81 5.57 4.44
C ASN A 13 3.41 5.48 5.93
N CYS A 14 2.62 4.47 6.31
CA CYS A 14 2.20 4.26 7.69
C CYS A 14 3.31 3.70 8.59
N SER A 15 4.35 3.07 8.02
CA SER A 15 5.44 2.47 8.80
C SER A 15 6.64 3.39 9.00
N HIS A 16 6.88 4.34 8.10
CA HIS A 16 8.02 5.26 8.19
C HIS A 16 7.63 6.66 7.71
N PRO A 17 6.77 7.39 8.44
CA PRO A 17 6.37 8.75 8.05
C PRO A 17 7.56 9.75 8.04
N ASN A 18 8.64 9.46 8.77
CA ASN A 18 9.88 10.24 8.78
C ASN A 18 11.08 9.30 8.57
N GLU A 19 11.50 9.09 7.32
CA GLU A 19 12.67 8.26 7.00
C GLU A 19 14.01 8.88 7.44
N GLU A 20 14.04 10.19 7.74
CA GLU A 20 15.28 10.92 8.06
C GLU A 20 15.64 10.99 9.55
N ASP A 21 14.84 10.37 10.44
CA ASP A 21 15.04 10.43 11.89
C ASP A 21 15.55 9.10 12.46
N ALA A 22 16.82 9.09 12.89
CA ALA A 22 17.46 7.93 13.51
C ALA A 22 16.83 7.54 14.88
N HIS A 23 16.12 8.47 15.53
CA HIS A 23 15.45 8.26 16.81
C HIS A 23 14.02 7.74 16.66
N PHE A 24 13.45 7.77 15.45
CA PHE A 24 12.07 7.35 15.23
C PHE A 24 11.85 5.88 15.62
N ARG A 25 10.80 5.63 16.39
CA ARG A 25 10.36 4.29 16.82
C ARG A 25 8.86 4.17 16.65
N ILE A 26 8.43 3.03 16.12
CA ILE A 26 7.03 2.72 15.90
C ILE A 26 6.81 1.22 16.14
N THR A 27 5.69 0.86 16.75
CA THR A 27 5.31 -0.53 16.99
C THR A 27 4.45 -1.06 15.84
N GLU A 28 4.39 -2.39 15.66
CA GLU A 28 3.51 -2.99 14.65
C GLU A 28 2.04 -2.61 14.86
N GLU A 29 1.58 -2.54 16.11
CA GLU A 29 0.21 -2.14 16.44
C GLU A 29 -0.09 -0.71 15.98
N GLN A 30 0.84 0.23 16.18
CA GLN A 30 0.70 1.61 15.70
C GLN A 30 0.65 1.66 14.17
N ILE A 31 1.46 0.85 13.48
CA ILE A 31 1.44 0.74 12.02
C ILE A 31 0.07 0.22 11.55
N PHE A 32 -0.46 -0.84 12.18
CA PHE A 32 -1.75 -1.43 11.81
C PHE A 32 -2.89 -0.44 12.00
N LEU A 33 -2.94 0.25 13.13
CA LEU A 33 -3.95 1.29 13.39
C LEU A 33 -3.86 2.45 12.40
N ALA A 34 -2.64 2.88 12.03
CA ALA A 34 -2.44 3.91 11.02
C ALA A 34 -2.95 3.45 9.64
N ILE A 35 -2.66 2.20 9.25
CA ILE A 35 -3.19 1.62 7.99
C ILE A 35 -4.72 1.60 8.03
N PHE A 36 -5.33 1.13 9.12
CA PHE A 36 -6.80 1.07 9.24
C PHE A 36 -7.43 2.45 9.11
N GLY A 37 -6.93 3.44 9.85
CA GLY A 37 -7.40 4.82 9.74
C GLY A 37 -7.27 5.38 8.32
N TYR A 38 -6.18 5.03 7.62
CA TYR A 38 -5.99 5.46 6.24
C TYR A 38 -6.96 4.80 5.26
N LEU A 39 -7.23 3.50 5.41
CA LEU A 39 -8.23 2.78 4.62
C LEU A 39 -9.63 3.35 4.81
N GLU A 40 -10.01 3.63 6.06
CA GLU A 40 -11.29 4.28 6.36
C GLU A 40 -11.39 5.66 5.71
N HIS A 41 -10.32 6.45 5.80
CA HIS A 41 -10.27 7.77 5.18
C HIS A 41 -10.48 7.68 3.66
N LEU A 42 -9.73 6.81 2.97
CA LEU A 42 -9.87 6.62 1.52
C LEU A 42 -11.26 6.10 1.13
N PHE A 43 -11.81 5.15 1.88
CA PHE A 43 -13.14 4.63 1.64
C PHE A 43 -14.22 5.71 1.80
N ALA A 44 -14.15 6.50 2.87
CA ALA A 44 -15.08 7.60 3.13
C ALA A 44 -14.95 8.76 2.14
N LEU A 45 -13.75 9.00 1.61
CA LEU A 45 -13.47 10.02 0.61
C LEU A 45 -14.06 9.63 -0.75
N VAL A 46 -13.77 8.42 -1.23
CA VAL A 46 -14.15 7.98 -2.58
C VAL A 46 -15.58 7.45 -2.65
N LYS A 47 -16.06 6.83 -1.56
CA LYS A 47 -17.39 6.23 -1.44
C LYS A 47 -17.69 5.25 -2.59
N PRO A 48 -16.93 4.14 -2.72
CA PRO A 48 -17.20 3.14 -3.74
C PRO A 48 -18.63 2.60 -3.60
N GLN A 49 -19.26 2.28 -4.73
CA GLN A 49 -20.67 1.88 -4.77
C GLN A 49 -20.86 0.40 -5.09
N LYS A 50 -19.82 -0.26 -5.64
CA LYS A 50 -19.89 -1.65 -6.08
C LYS A 50 -18.74 -2.50 -5.54
N LEU A 51 -17.50 -2.03 -5.73
CA LEU A 51 -16.31 -2.80 -5.39
C LEU A 51 -15.31 -1.96 -4.59
N PHE A 52 -14.73 -2.57 -3.55
CA PHE A 52 -13.55 -2.10 -2.87
C PHE A 52 -12.48 -3.19 -2.89
N PHE A 53 -11.44 -2.99 -3.69
CA PHE A 53 -10.37 -3.97 -3.92
C PHE A 53 -9.07 -3.49 -3.26
N MET A 54 -8.49 -4.30 -2.39
CA MET A 54 -7.22 -4.04 -1.72
C MET A 54 -6.18 -5.06 -2.16
N ALA A 55 -5.09 -4.60 -2.77
CA ALA A 55 -4.02 -5.44 -3.31
C ALA A 55 -2.72 -5.21 -2.54
N VAL A 56 -2.22 -6.23 -1.88
CA VAL A 56 -0.88 -6.25 -1.29
C VAL A 56 0.05 -6.98 -2.26
N ASP A 57 1.30 -6.52 -2.43
CA ASP A 57 2.28 -7.23 -3.24
C ASP A 57 2.45 -8.67 -2.73
N GLY A 58 2.41 -9.61 -3.66
CA GLY A 58 2.88 -10.97 -3.48
C GLY A 58 4.23 -11.19 -4.12
N VAL A 59 4.57 -12.46 -4.40
CA VAL A 59 5.82 -12.78 -5.10
C VAL A 59 5.81 -12.17 -6.50
N ALA A 60 6.73 -11.24 -6.75
CA ALA A 60 6.84 -10.48 -7.99
C ALA A 60 7.72 -11.18 -9.04
N PRO A 61 7.64 -10.79 -10.33
CA PRO A 61 8.53 -11.29 -11.37
C PRO A 61 10.01 -10.96 -11.10
N ARG A 62 10.91 -11.77 -11.67
CA ARG A 62 12.37 -11.62 -11.47
C ARG A 62 12.91 -10.22 -11.79
N ALA A 63 12.35 -9.56 -12.81
CA ALA A 63 12.73 -8.19 -13.16
C ALA A 63 12.49 -7.22 -12.00
N LYS A 64 11.28 -7.23 -11.41
CA LYS A 64 10.95 -6.42 -10.23
C LYS A 64 11.77 -6.83 -9.01
N MET A 65 11.99 -8.14 -8.81
CA MET A 65 12.81 -8.64 -7.69
C MET A 65 14.23 -8.04 -7.71
N ASN A 66 14.85 -7.90 -8.89
CA ASN A 66 16.17 -7.27 -9.01
C ASN A 66 16.12 -5.79 -8.61
N GLN A 67 15.10 -5.05 -9.06
CA GLN A 67 14.91 -3.65 -8.70
C GLN A 67 14.66 -3.47 -7.19
N GLN A 68 13.76 -4.28 -6.61
CA GLN A 68 13.47 -4.28 -5.18
C GLN A 68 14.72 -4.63 -4.37
N ARG A 69 15.50 -5.64 -4.79
CA ARG A 69 16.78 -5.98 -4.17
C ARG A 69 17.71 -4.78 -4.16
N SER A 70 17.96 -4.13 -5.30
CA SER A 70 18.83 -2.95 -5.37
C SER A 70 18.36 -1.81 -4.45
N ARG A 71 17.05 -1.54 -4.37
CA ARG A 71 16.50 -0.53 -3.45
C ARG A 71 16.77 -0.89 -1.99
N ARG A 72 16.50 -2.13 -1.57
CA ARG A 72 16.70 -2.59 -0.18
C ARG A 72 18.15 -2.52 0.27
N PHE A 73 19.09 -2.91 -0.60
CA PHE A 73 20.52 -2.78 -0.29
C PHE A 73 20.93 -1.31 -0.08
N ARG A 74 20.35 -0.39 -0.85
CA ARG A 74 20.58 1.05 -0.67
C ARG A 74 19.99 1.55 0.65
N THR A 75 18.71 1.28 0.92
CA THR A 75 18.05 1.70 2.16
C THR A 75 18.76 1.15 3.41
N ALA A 76 19.23 -0.09 3.39
CA ALA A 76 19.99 -0.67 4.49
C ALA A 76 21.33 0.06 4.72
N LYS A 77 22.01 0.46 3.63
CA LYS A 77 23.23 1.26 3.70
C LYS A 77 22.94 2.66 4.25
N ASP A 78 21.93 3.35 3.71
CA ASP A 78 21.58 4.70 4.13
C ASP A 78 21.20 4.74 5.61
N ARG A 79 20.45 3.73 6.09
CA ARG A 79 20.13 3.56 7.51
C ARG A 79 21.39 3.40 8.37
N LYS A 80 22.34 2.58 7.94
CA LYS A 80 23.61 2.41 8.65
C LYS A 80 24.39 3.72 8.69
N ASP A 81 24.51 4.41 7.57
CA ASP A 81 25.23 5.68 7.47
C ASP A 81 24.58 6.76 8.36
N MET A 82 23.25 6.76 8.52
CA MET A 82 22.53 7.62 9.45
C MET A 82 22.82 7.32 10.92
N ILE A 83 22.82 6.04 11.31
CA ILE A 83 23.15 5.59 12.67
C ILE A 83 24.60 5.97 13.01
N ASP A 84 25.56 5.64 12.14
CA ASP A 84 26.98 5.96 12.32
C ASP A 84 27.19 7.48 12.48
N LYS A 85 26.40 8.30 11.77
CA LYS A 85 26.46 9.77 11.86
C LYS A 85 25.90 10.30 13.18
N ALA A 86 24.82 9.71 13.70
CA ALA A 86 24.25 10.08 15.00
C ALA A 86 25.22 9.72 16.14
N GLU A 87 25.81 8.53 16.10
CA GLU A 87 26.81 8.09 17.08
C GLU A 87 28.06 8.98 17.07
N ARG A 88 28.56 9.35 15.89
CA ARG A 88 29.70 10.29 15.75
C ARG A 88 29.43 11.68 16.33
N LYS A 89 28.16 12.10 16.37
CA LYS A 89 27.75 13.35 17.02
C LYS A 89 27.57 13.20 18.54
N GLY A 90 27.75 12.01 19.09
CA GLY A 90 27.52 11.70 20.50
C GLY A 90 26.04 11.57 20.86
N GLU A 91 25.16 11.38 19.88
CA GLU A 91 23.74 11.16 20.14
C GLU A 91 23.54 9.74 20.72
N THR A 92 22.76 9.64 21.80
CA THR A 92 22.37 8.34 22.36
C THR A 92 21.09 7.89 21.69
N LEU A 93 21.18 6.84 20.88
CA LEU A 93 20.02 6.28 20.20
C LEU A 93 19.11 5.51 21.18
N PRO A 94 17.79 5.45 20.91
CA PRO A 94 16.88 4.63 21.71
C PRO A 94 17.32 3.17 21.73
N SER A 95 17.21 2.53 22.90
CA SER A 95 17.58 1.12 23.11
C SER A 95 16.67 0.14 22.36
N THR A 96 15.46 0.56 22.01
CA THR A 96 14.56 -0.21 21.15
C THR A 96 15.06 -0.19 19.72
N GLU A 97 14.90 -1.29 19.00
CA GLU A 97 15.24 -1.34 17.58
C GLU A 97 14.25 -0.51 16.74
N ALA A 98 14.76 0.13 15.70
CA ALA A 98 13.92 0.78 14.70
C ALA A 98 13.19 -0.26 13.85
N PHE A 99 11.99 0.07 13.37
CA PHE A 99 11.24 -0.81 12.48
C PHE A 99 12.01 -1.02 11.15
N ASP A 100 12.11 -2.28 10.71
CA ASP A 100 12.82 -2.63 9.48
C ASP A 100 11.86 -2.76 8.29
N SER A 101 11.84 -1.75 7.40
CA SER A 101 11.00 -1.75 6.19
C SER A 101 11.24 -2.93 5.27
N ASN A 102 12.38 -3.62 5.35
CA ASN A 102 12.62 -4.85 4.59
C ASN A 102 11.64 -5.98 4.96
N CYS A 103 11.02 -5.92 6.14
CA CYS A 103 9.98 -6.87 6.54
C CYS A 103 8.68 -6.71 5.72
N ILE A 104 8.51 -5.61 4.98
CA ILE A 104 7.44 -5.38 4.01
C ILE A 104 7.77 -6.17 2.73
N THR A 105 7.71 -7.49 2.86
CA THR A 105 8.00 -8.46 1.81
C THR A 105 7.10 -9.67 1.99
N PRO A 106 6.52 -10.22 0.90
CA PRO A 106 5.81 -11.49 0.97
C PRO A 106 6.62 -12.58 1.67
N GLY A 107 5.97 -13.33 2.56
CA GLY A 107 6.58 -14.45 3.29
C GLY A 107 7.25 -14.08 4.61
N THR A 108 7.26 -12.81 5.01
CA THR A 108 7.73 -12.42 6.36
C THR A 108 6.64 -12.64 7.41
N PRO A 109 7.03 -12.87 8.69
CA PRO A 109 6.05 -12.93 9.79
C PRO A 109 5.23 -11.64 9.95
N PHE A 110 5.84 -10.48 9.66
CA PHE A 110 5.15 -9.19 9.68
C PHE A 110 3.98 -9.17 8.69
N MET A 111 4.22 -9.56 7.43
CA MET A 111 3.16 -9.57 6.41
C MET A 111 2.05 -10.58 6.72
N ALA A 112 2.38 -11.72 7.33
CA ALA A 112 1.38 -12.68 7.79
C ALA A 112 0.46 -12.08 8.86
N ARG A 113 1.03 -11.46 9.90
CA ARG A 113 0.25 -10.77 10.94
C ARG A 113 -0.57 -9.61 10.37
N LEU A 114 0.02 -8.78 9.51
CA LEU A 114 -0.69 -7.69 8.85
C LEU A 114 -1.89 -8.21 8.03
N SER A 115 -1.73 -9.31 7.29
CA SER A 115 -2.81 -9.94 6.53
C SER A 115 -3.95 -10.42 7.44
N GLU A 116 -3.64 -11.04 8.58
CA GLU A 116 -4.65 -11.45 9.57
C GLU A 116 -5.40 -10.24 10.15
N GLN A 117 -4.66 -9.18 10.50
CA GLN A 117 -5.23 -7.95 11.05
C GLN A 117 -6.11 -7.21 10.04
N LEU A 118 -5.71 -7.16 8.76
CA LEU A 118 -6.54 -6.61 7.68
C LEU A 118 -7.81 -7.43 7.47
N LYS A 119 -7.73 -8.77 7.47
CA LYS A 119 -8.91 -9.63 7.38
C LYS A 119 -9.88 -9.39 8.55
N TYR A 120 -9.35 -9.27 9.77
CA TYR A 120 -10.15 -8.93 10.95
C TYR A 120 -10.84 -7.57 10.79
N PHE A 121 -10.08 -6.53 10.44
CA PHE A 121 -10.59 -5.18 10.23
C PHE A 121 -11.70 -5.15 9.16
N ILE A 122 -11.49 -5.81 8.02
CA ILE A 122 -12.49 -5.89 6.93
C ILE A 122 -13.77 -6.56 7.42
N ASN A 123 -13.65 -7.72 8.09
CA ASN A 123 -14.82 -8.44 8.63
C ASN A 123 -15.58 -7.60 9.66
N GLN A 124 -14.86 -6.87 10.52
CA GLN A 124 -15.46 -5.95 11.47
C GLN A 124 -16.22 -4.83 10.74
N LYS A 125 -15.61 -4.18 9.74
CA LYS A 125 -16.25 -3.09 8.98
C LYS A 125 -17.48 -3.56 8.23
N VAL A 126 -17.41 -4.66 7.50
CA VAL A 126 -18.57 -5.22 6.79
C VAL A 126 -19.69 -5.58 7.77
N SER A 127 -19.36 -6.04 8.98
CA SER A 127 -20.37 -6.43 9.98
C SER A 127 -21.00 -5.24 10.71
N THR A 128 -20.28 -4.13 10.87
CA THR A 128 -20.68 -3.02 11.77
C THR A 128 -20.96 -1.70 11.06
N ASP A 129 -20.42 -1.49 9.86
CA ASP A 129 -20.55 -0.26 9.10
C ASP A 129 -21.48 -0.44 7.90
N SER A 130 -22.64 0.23 7.94
CA SER A 130 -23.62 0.22 6.86
C SER A 130 -23.07 0.70 5.50
N ALA A 131 -22.04 1.55 5.50
CA ALA A 131 -21.42 2.02 4.26
C ALA A 131 -20.63 0.90 3.55
N TRP A 132 -20.16 -0.11 4.28
CA TRP A 132 -19.42 -1.26 3.74
C TRP A 132 -20.34 -2.41 3.32
N GLN A 133 -21.52 -2.55 3.93
CA GLN A 133 -22.44 -3.66 3.70
C GLN A 133 -22.98 -3.77 2.26
N GLY A 134 -23.04 -2.64 1.54
CA GLY A 134 -23.50 -2.60 0.15
C GLY A 134 -22.39 -2.75 -0.91
N VAL A 135 -21.13 -2.89 -0.48
CA VAL A 135 -19.96 -2.90 -1.36
C VAL A 135 -19.30 -4.26 -1.29
N GLN A 136 -19.00 -4.86 -2.44
CA GLN A 136 -18.18 -6.07 -2.49
C GLN A 136 -16.75 -5.71 -2.10
N VAL A 137 -16.24 -6.33 -1.03
CA VAL A 137 -14.86 -6.13 -0.58
C VAL A 137 -14.01 -7.32 -1.02
N VAL A 138 -12.92 -7.04 -1.74
CA VAL A 138 -11.96 -8.06 -2.18
C VAL A 138 -10.59 -7.73 -1.60
N PHE A 139 -10.01 -8.67 -0.88
CA PHE A 139 -8.66 -8.56 -0.34
C PHE A 139 -7.74 -9.57 -1.01
N SER A 140 -6.71 -9.08 -1.71
CA SER A 140 -5.66 -9.90 -2.29
C SER A 140 -4.38 -9.71 -1.47
N GLY A 141 -4.10 -10.67 -0.59
CA GLY A 141 -2.98 -10.63 0.34
C GLY A 141 -1.63 -10.94 -0.30
N HIS A 142 -0.59 -10.89 0.54
CA HIS A 142 0.80 -11.20 0.16
C HIS A 142 1.00 -12.68 -0.26
N ASP A 143 0.05 -13.54 0.07
CA ASP A 143 0.00 -14.97 -0.23
C ASP A 143 -0.48 -15.26 -1.66
N VAL A 144 -1.07 -14.27 -2.34
CA VAL A 144 -1.40 -14.35 -3.77
C VAL A 144 -0.21 -13.84 -4.58
N PRO A 145 0.35 -14.59 -5.55
CA PRO A 145 1.45 -14.11 -6.39
C PRO A 145 1.10 -12.86 -7.21
N GLY A 146 2.11 -12.08 -7.60
CA GLY A 146 1.97 -10.88 -8.42
C GLY A 146 2.11 -9.56 -7.65
N GLU A 147 2.44 -8.50 -8.37
CA GLU A 147 2.48 -7.12 -7.86
C GLU A 147 1.06 -6.58 -7.69
N GLY A 148 0.84 -5.71 -6.70
CA GLY A 148 -0.47 -5.17 -6.34
C GLY A 148 -1.18 -4.52 -7.52
N GLU A 149 -0.49 -3.60 -8.20
CA GLU A 149 -0.98 -2.94 -9.42
C GLU A 149 -1.37 -3.95 -10.52
N HIS A 150 -0.59 -5.01 -10.72
CA HIS A 150 -0.86 -6.00 -11.75
C HIS A 150 -2.00 -6.95 -11.38
N LYS A 151 -2.19 -7.28 -10.09
CA LYS A 151 -3.37 -8.01 -9.60
C LYS A 151 -4.65 -7.21 -9.85
N ILE A 152 -4.61 -5.90 -9.61
CA ILE A 152 -5.73 -5.00 -9.88
C ILE A 152 -6.05 -4.98 -11.38
N MET A 153 -5.03 -4.79 -12.22
CA MET A 153 -5.22 -4.74 -13.68
C MET A 153 -5.69 -6.07 -14.25
N GLU A 154 -5.22 -7.20 -13.71
CA GLU A 154 -5.74 -8.52 -14.05
C GLU A 154 -7.20 -8.67 -13.67
N TYR A 155 -7.60 -8.25 -12.47
CA TYR A 155 -8.99 -8.27 -12.05
C TYR A 155 -9.89 -7.44 -12.99
N ILE A 156 -9.45 -6.23 -13.37
CA ILE A 156 -10.18 -5.39 -14.32
C ILE A 156 -10.31 -6.09 -15.67
N ARG A 157 -9.22 -6.65 -16.21
CA ARG A 157 -9.24 -7.36 -17.51
C ARG A 157 -10.17 -8.58 -17.49
N LEU A 158 -10.17 -9.36 -16.40
CA LEU A 158 -11.04 -10.53 -16.25
C LEU A 158 -12.51 -10.13 -16.10
N ALA A 159 -12.80 -9.04 -15.39
CA ALA A 159 -14.14 -8.47 -15.30
C ALA A 159 -14.64 -7.99 -16.67
N LYS A 160 -13.78 -7.32 -17.45
CA LYS A 160 -14.09 -6.85 -18.82
C LYS A 160 -14.40 -7.99 -19.80
N ALA A 161 -13.82 -9.16 -19.58
CA ALA A 161 -14.06 -10.33 -20.42
C ALA A 161 -15.42 -11.00 -20.15
N GLN A 162 -16.14 -10.60 -19.09
CA GLN A 162 -17.44 -11.17 -18.78
C GLN A 162 -18.54 -10.63 -19.70
N PRO A 163 -19.52 -11.46 -20.13
CA PRO A 163 -20.58 -11.05 -21.06
C PRO A 163 -21.46 -9.90 -20.56
N ASP A 164 -21.60 -9.74 -19.25
CA ASP A 164 -22.44 -8.76 -18.57
C ASP A 164 -21.67 -7.52 -18.10
N TYR A 165 -20.41 -7.37 -18.51
CA TYR A 165 -19.59 -6.22 -18.14
C TYR A 165 -20.19 -4.91 -18.65
N ASN A 166 -20.41 -3.97 -17.74
CA ASN A 166 -20.85 -2.63 -18.10
C ASN A 166 -19.64 -1.78 -18.55
N PRO A 167 -19.56 -1.35 -19.83
CA PRO A 167 -18.43 -0.58 -20.35
C PRO A 167 -18.29 0.83 -19.73
N ASN A 168 -19.32 1.31 -19.03
CA ASN A 168 -19.31 2.60 -18.34
C ASN A 168 -19.06 2.49 -16.83
N VAL A 169 -18.65 1.32 -16.33
CA VAL A 169 -18.25 1.18 -14.93
C VAL A 169 -17.07 2.12 -14.63
N ARG A 170 -17.14 2.83 -13.50
CA ARG A 170 -16.18 3.87 -13.14
C ARG A 170 -15.11 3.33 -12.18
N HIS A 171 -13.85 3.45 -12.57
CA HIS A 171 -12.69 2.97 -11.83
C HIS A 171 -11.94 4.12 -11.15
N CYS A 172 -11.60 3.94 -9.87
CA CYS A 172 -10.69 4.81 -9.13
C CYS A 172 -9.56 3.95 -8.57
N LEU A 173 -8.32 4.19 -8.99
CA LEU A 173 -7.14 3.47 -8.51
C LEU A 173 -6.28 4.42 -7.67
N TYR A 174 -6.03 4.03 -6.43
CA TYR A 174 -5.12 4.73 -5.55
C TYR A 174 -3.72 4.10 -5.61
N GLY A 175 -2.72 4.96 -5.77
CA GLY A 175 -1.31 4.60 -5.65
C GLY A 175 -0.38 5.72 -6.11
N LEU A 176 0.90 5.63 -5.73
CA LEU A 176 1.89 6.68 -5.95
C LEU A 176 2.73 6.49 -7.22
N ASP A 177 2.74 5.28 -7.77
CA ASP A 177 3.63 4.90 -8.86
C ASP A 177 3.18 5.50 -10.20
N ALA A 178 4.16 5.93 -11.00
CA ALA A 178 3.91 6.50 -12.33
C ALA A 178 3.37 5.44 -13.31
N ASP A 179 3.69 4.17 -13.08
CA ASP A 179 3.28 3.03 -13.91
C ASP A 179 1.75 2.89 -13.93
N LEU A 180 1.07 3.33 -12.87
CA LEU A 180 -0.39 3.33 -12.78
C LEU A 180 -1.07 4.20 -13.86
N ILE A 181 -0.40 5.27 -14.33
CA ILE A 181 -0.90 6.09 -15.46
C ILE A 181 -0.94 5.25 -16.73
N MET A 182 0.15 4.53 -17.01
CA MET A 182 0.25 3.70 -18.20
C MET A 182 -0.70 2.51 -18.11
N LEU A 183 -0.80 1.88 -16.94
CA LEU A 183 -1.74 0.78 -16.70
C LEU A 183 -3.19 1.26 -16.89
N ALA A 184 -3.59 2.40 -16.33
CA ALA A 184 -4.92 2.97 -16.52
C ALA A 184 -5.22 3.24 -18.01
N LEU A 185 -4.27 3.79 -18.77
CA LEU A 185 -4.44 4.03 -20.21
C LEU A 185 -4.59 2.71 -21.00
N LEU A 186 -3.79 1.70 -20.67
CA LEU A 186 -3.82 0.37 -21.29
C LEU A 186 -5.09 -0.42 -20.92
N SER A 187 -5.83 0.01 -19.90
CA SER A 187 -7.13 -0.59 -19.56
C SER A 187 -8.15 -0.32 -20.67
N HIS A 188 -8.02 0.79 -21.42
CA HIS A 188 -9.00 1.26 -22.39
C HIS A 188 -10.41 1.45 -21.79
N ASP A 189 -10.52 1.79 -20.50
CA ASP A 189 -11.80 2.14 -19.88
C ASP A 189 -12.06 3.66 -19.97
N PRO A 190 -13.25 4.09 -20.41
CA PRO A 190 -13.56 5.50 -20.62
C PRO A 190 -13.63 6.31 -19.32
N HIS A 191 -13.79 5.63 -18.18
CA HIS A 191 -14.01 6.26 -16.87
C HIS A 191 -13.02 5.73 -15.84
N PHE A 192 -11.77 6.16 -15.97
CA PHE A 192 -10.68 5.80 -15.06
C PHE A 192 -10.09 7.05 -14.43
N CYS A 193 -9.99 7.09 -13.10
CA CYS A 193 -9.25 8.13 -12.39
C CYS A 193 -8.17 7.52 -11.48
N LEU A 194 -7.08 8.26 -11.33
CA LEU A 194 -6.04 7.97 -10.35
C LEU A 194 -6.21 8.90 -9.16
N LEU A 195 -6.09 8.33 -7.96
CA LEU A 195 -6.06 9.05 -6.71
C LEU A 195 -4.67 8.92 -6.09
N ARG A 196 -4.09 10.04 -5.69
CA ARG A 196 -2.81 10.08 -4.98
C ARG A 196 -2.69 11.35 -4.17
N GLU A 197 -1.78 11.35 -3.21
CA GLU A 197 -1.42 12.53 -2.45
C GLU A 197 -0.74 13.58 -3.33
N GLU A 198 -0.91 14.85 -2.93
CA GLU A 198 -0.14 15.94 -3.52
C GLU A 198 1.33 15.80 -3.12
N VAL A 199 2.20 15.60 -4.11
CA VAL A 199 3.65 15.63 -3.91
C VAL A 199 4.12 17.07 -3.99
N LYS A 200 4.49 17.66 -2.84
CA LYS A 200 5.04 19.01 -2.78
C LYS A 200 6.54 18.98 -3.06
N PHE A 201 6.95 19.59 -4.16
CA PHE A 201 8.35 19.77 -4.51
C PHE A 201 8.88 21.09 -3.95
N GLY A 202 9.99 21.04 -3.19
CA GLY A 202 10.64 22.21 -2.62
C GLY A 202 11.09 21.99 -1.17
N PRO A 203 11.85 22.94 -0.58
CA PRO A 203 12.29 22.82 0.81
C PRO A 203 11.09 22.79 1.75
N ALA A 204 11.10 21.87 2.72
CA ALA A 204 10.12 21.85 3.80
C ALA A 204 10.09 23.23 4.47
N ARG A 205 8.91 23.87 4.48
CA ARG A 205 8.73 25.13 5.19
C ARG A 205 8.95 24.85 6.69
N LYS A 206 10.02 25.44 7.23
CA LYS A 206 10.31 25.45 8.68
C LYS A 206 9.15 26.04 9.47
#